data_AF-D5KBQ6-F1
#
_entry.id   AF-D5KBQ6-F1
#
_cell.length_a   1.000
_cell.length_b   1.000
_cell.length_c   1.000
_cell.angle_alpha   90.00
_cell.angle_beta   90.00
_cell.angle_gamma   90.00
#
_symmetry.space_group_name_H-M   'P 1'
#
loop_
_entity.id
_entity.type
_entity.pdbx_description
1 polymer ?
#
loop_
_entity_poly.entity_id
_entity_poly.type
_entity_poly.pdbx_seq_one_letter_code
_entity_poly.pdbx_strand_id
1 'polypeptide(L)'
;DISDEIKFAWKIQRDMMERGHSLESIQASIEARKPDFDAYIAPQRAQADVVLQVLPTKLVPEDKEGKILRTRLIQKENVKNFETAYLFDEGSTINWIPCG
;
A
#
# COMPACT_ATOMS: atom_id res chain seq x y z
N ASP A 1 -3.66 0.78 -3.60
CA ASP A 1 -3.99 1.09 -2.20
C ASP A 1 -2.71 1.25 -1.40
N ILE A 2 -2.42 2.42 -0.86
CA ILE A 2 -1.17 2.68 -0.13
C ILE A 2 -1.58 3.07 1.29
N SER A 3 -1.01 2.43 2.30
CA SER A 3 -1.29 2.77 3.70
C SER A 3 -0.89 4.20 4.02
N ASP A 4 -1.55 4.79 5.02
CA ASP A 4 -1.27 6.16 5.46
C ASP A 4 0.19 6.30 5.93
N GLU A 5 0.75 5.29 6.59
CA GLU A 5 2.15 5.27 7.01
C GLU A 5 3.14 5.38 5.84
N ILE A 6 2.92 4.62 4.76
CA ILE A 6 3.79 4.67 3.57
C ILE A 6 3.58 5.98 2.80
N LYS A 7 2.33 6.44 2.66
CA LYS A 7 2.04 7.76 2.06
C LYS A 7 2.77 8.87 2.82
N PHE A 8 2.77 8.81 4.15
CA PHE A 8 3.42 9.78 5.00
C PHE A 8 4.95 9.72 4.84
N ALA A 9 5.55 8.54 4.95
CA ALA A 9 7.00 8.35 4.78
C ALA A 9 7.49 8.89 3.43
N TRP A 10 6.81 8.55 2.34
CA TRP A 10 7.19 9.02 1.00
C TRP A 10 6.93 10.52 0.80
N LYS A 11 5.84 11.06 1.35
CA LYS A 11 5.55 12.50 1.26
C LYS A 11 6.56 13.32 2.06
N ILE A 12 7.00 12.84 3.22
CA ILE A 12 8.11 13.43 3.99
C ILE A 12 9.37 13.45 3.16
N GLN A 13 9.80 12.30 2.66
CA GLN A 13 11.04 12.21 1.88
C GLN A 13 10.99 13.19 0.69
N ARG A 14 9.92 13.17 -0.09
CA ARG A 14 9.80 14.06 -1.25
C ARG A 14 9.69 15.54 -0.87
N ASP A 15 8.77 15.90 0.03
CA ASP A 15 8.44 17.31 0.30
C ASP A 15 9.43 17.98 1.27
N MET A 16 10.14 17.23 2.13
CA MET A 16 11.25 17.78 2.93
C MET A 16 12.53 17.92 2.11
N MET A 17 12.91 16.91 1.33
CA MET A 17 14.18 16.94 0.58
C MET A 17 14.12 17.92 -0.60
N GLU A 18 12.98 18.04 -1.28
CA GLU A 18 12.89 18.85 -2.52
C GLU A 18 12.23 20.22 -2.32
N ARG A 19 11.40 20.40 -1.27
CA ARG A 19 10.50 21.55 -1.16
C ARG A 19 10.53 22.31 0.16
N GLY A 20 11.30 21.84 1.15
CA GLY A 20 11.52 22.56 2.42
C GLY A 20 10.26 22.72 3.29
N HIS A 21 9.23 21.90 3.09
CA HIS A 21 8.02 21.96 3.94
C HIS A 21 8.29 21.34 5.32
N SER A 22 7.67 21.90 6.37
CA SER A 22 7.71 21.34 7.71
C SER A 22 6.86 20.06 7.83
N LEU A 23 7.24 19.16 8.75
CA LEU A 23 6.49 17.94 9.04
C LEU A 23 5.02 18.21 9.38
N GLU A 24 4.75 19.26 10.15
CA GLU A 24 3.40 19.66 10.54
C GLU A 24 2.53 20.06 9.34
N SER A 25 3.11 20.80 8.39
CA SER A 25 2.39 21.20 7.16
C SER A 25 2.03 19.98 6.31
N ILE A 26 2.92 18.99 6.24
CA ILE A 26 2.70 17.74 5.53
C ILE A 26 1.58 16.92 6.20
N GLN A 27 1.61 16.80 7.53
CA GLN A 27 0.59 16.06 8.28
C GLN A 27 -0.80 16.70 8.12
N ALA A 28 -0.89 18.03 8.31
CA ALA A 28 -2.14 18.76 8.14
C ALA A 28 -2.73 18.60 6.72
N SER A 29 -1.87 18.60 5.69
CA SER A 29 -2.30 18.39 4.30
C SER A 29 -2.87 16.98 4.06
N ILE A 30 -2.36 15.96 4.75
CA ILE A 30 -2.88 14.59 4.65
C ILE A 30 -4.22 14.49 5.39
N GLU A 31 -4.29 14.99 6.62
CA GLU A 31 -5.50 14.92 7.44
C GLU A 31 -6.67 15.66 6.78
N ALA A 32 -6.43 16.83 6.19
CA ALA A 32 -7.45 17.59 5.48
C ALA A 32 -8.06 16.83 4.28
N ARG A 33 -7.33 15.91 3.66
CA ARG A 33 -7.79 15.14 2.48
C ARG A 33 -8.38 13.79 2.83
N LYS A 34 -8.20 13.33 4.08
CA LYS A 34 -8.65 12.01 4.52
C LYS A 34 -10.18 11.81 4.43
N PRO A 35 -11.02 12.77 4.84
CA PRO A 35 -12.48 12.61 4.74
C PRO A 35 -12.96 12.38 3.29
N ASP A 36 -12.46 13.19 2.35
CA ASP A 36 -12.81 13.05 0.93
C ASP A 36 -12.27 11.75 0.34
N PHE A 37 -11.06 11.36 0.74
CA PHE A 37 -10.48 10.08 0.32
C PHE A 37 -11.36 8.92 0.79
N ASP A 38 -11.77 8.91 2.05
CA ASP A 38 -12.57 7.85 2.64
C ASP A 38 -14.00 7.82 2.05
N ALA A 39 -14.58 8.99 1.74
CA ALA A 39 -15.91 9.10 1.16
C ALA A 39 -15.98 8.70 -0.32
N TYR A 40 -14.97 9.06 -1.12
CA TYR A 40 -15.07 8.99 -2.58
C TYR A 40 -14.02 8.11 -3.26
N ILE A 41 -12.85 7.90 -2.65
CA ILE A 41 -11.74 7.16 -3.28
C ILE A 41 -11.64 5.74 -2.72
N ALA A 42 -11.64 5.59 -1.39
CA ALA A 42 -11.54 4.29 -0.72
C ALA A 42 -12.64 3.28 -1.15
N PRO A 43 -13.91 3.67 -1.33
CA PRO A 43 -14.97 2.73 -1.72
C PRO A 43 -14.77 2.07 -3.09
N GLN A 44 -14.07 2.74 -4.01
CA GLN A 44 -13.81 2.22 -5.37
C GLN A 44 -13.00 0.92 -5.34
N ARG A 45 -12.23 0.68 -4.27
CA ARG A 45 -11.49 -0.56 -4.06
C ARG A 45 -12.38 -1.80 -4.11
N ALA A 46 -13.62 -1.71 -3.61
CA ALA A 46 -14.53 -2.86 -3.57
C ALA A 46 -15.01 -3.29 -4.98
N GLN A 47 -14.87 -2.42 -5.97
CA GLN A 47 -15.27 -2.68 -7.35
C GLN A 47 -14.09 -3.12 -8.23
N ALA A 48 -12.86 -3.03 -7.73
CA ALA A 48 -11.68 -3.40 -8.50
C ALA A 48 -11.50 -4.92 -8.57
N ASP A 49 -11.20 -5.43 -9.76
CA ASP A 49 -10.86 -6.84 -9.95
C ASP A 49 -9.44 -7.16 -9.42
N VAL A 50 -8.56 -6.17 -9.38
CA VAL A 50 -7.20 -6.28 -8.82
C VAL A 50 -6.88 -5.07 -7.95
N VAL A 51 -6.37 -5.32 -6.75
CA VAL A 51 -5.88 -4.29 -5.82
C VAL A 51 -4.45 -4.58 -5.42
N LEU A 52 -3.54 -3.70 -5.82
CA LEU A 52 -2.18 -3.67 -5.27
C LEU A 52 -2.20 -2.86 -3.97
N GLN A 53 -2.00 -3.53 -2.84
CA GLN A 53 -1.92 -2.90 -1.52
C GLN A 53 -0.46 -2.79 -1.06
N VAL A 54 -0.03 -1.61 -0.63
CA VAL A 54 1.32 -1.32 -0.14
C VAL A 54 1.26 -1.00 1.35
N LEU A 55 2.02 -1.75 2.15
CA LEU A 55 2.08 -1.68 3.60
C LEU A 55 3.54 -1.57 4.08
N PRO A 56 3.78 -1.12 5.32
CA PRO A 56 5.09 -1.22 5.95
C PRO A 56 5.58 -2.67 6.00
N THR A 57 6.88 -2.86 5.84
CA THR A 57 7.49 -4.18 6.00
C THR A 57 7.28 -4.71 7.42
N LYS A 58 7.17 -6.03 7.54
CA LYS A 58 7.20 -6.73 8.83
C LYS A 58 8.57 -7.33 9.14
N LEU A 59 9.51 -7.26 8.20
CA LEU A 59 10.83 -7.88 8.31
C LEU A 59 11.83 -6.97 9.04
N VAL A 60 11.66 -5.65 8.93
CA VAL A 60 12.52 -4.64 9.55
C VAL A 60 11.64 -3.68 10.34
N PRO A 61 11.44 -3.90 11.65
CA PRO A 61 10.53 -3.08 12.47
C PRO A 61 10.90 -1.59 12.54
N GLU A 62 12.17 -1.26 12.25
CA GLU A 62 12.69 0.10 12.35
C GLU A 62 12.65 0.87 11.01
N ASP A 63 12.16 0.26 9.93
CA ASP A 63 12.03 0.94 8.63
C ASP A 63 10.89 1.96 8.66
N LYS A 64 11.23 3.19 9.04
CA LYS A 64 10.34 4.36 9.03
C LYS A 64 10.36 5.09 7.68
N GLU A 65 11.27 4.72 6.80
CA GLU A 65 11.48 5.37 5.51
C GLU A 65 10.59 4.77 4.41
N GLY A 66 10.03 3.58 4.65
CA GLY A 66 9.19 2.89 3.67
C GLY A 66 9.99 2.48 2.43
N LYS A 67 11.27 2.13 2.63
CA LYS A 67 12.15 1.63 1.56
C LYS A 67 11.89 0.15 1.29
N ILE A 68 11.66 -0.63 2.35
CA ILE A 68 11.29 -2.04 2.27
C ILE A 68 9.78 -2.12 2.51
N LEU A 69 9.08 -2.69 1.54
CA LEU A 69 7.63 -2.70 1.53
C LEU A 69 7.09 -4.11 1.65
N ARG A 70 5.94 -4.23 2.32
CA ARG A 70 5.09 -5.41 2.22
C ARG A 70 3.97 -5.09 1.22
N THR A 71 4.03 -5.72 0.06
CA THR A 71 2.99 -5.58 -0.97
C THR A 71 2.05 -6.78 -0.95
N ARG A 72 0.76 -6.54 -1.18
CA ARG A 72 -0.24 -7.59 -1.41
C ARG A 72 -0.87 -7.36 -2.78
N LEU A 73 -0.88 -8.42 -3.60
CA LEU A 73 -1.69 -8.48 -4.81
C LEU A 73 -3.00 -9.18 -4.44
N ILE A 74 -4.09 -8.42 -4.35
CA ILE A 74 -5.42 -8.95 -4.07
C ILE A 74 -6.14 -9.07 -5.41
N GLN A 75 -6.60 -10.27 -5.74
CA GLN A 75 -7.21 -10.58 -7.04
C GLN A 75 -8.61 -11.12 -6.77
N LYS A 76 -9.61 -10.59 -7.47
CA LYS A 76 -10.99 -11.06 -7.39
C LYS A 76 -11.14 -12.35 -8.19
N GLU A 77 -11.78 -13.34 -7.59
CA GLU A 77 -12.06 -14.62 -8.23
C GLU A 77 -13.27 -14.54 -9.17
N ASN A 78 -13.38 -15.50 -10.09
CA ASN A 78 -14.51 -15.69 -11.00
C ASN A 78 -14.80 -14.50 -11.93
N VAL A 79 -13.77 -13.70 -12.26
CA VAL A 79 -13.88 -12.64 -13.27
C VAL A 79 -13.67 -13.24 -14.65
N LYS A 80 -14.59 -12.96 -15.58
CA LYS A 80 -14.54 -13.49 -16.95
C LYS A 80 -13.23 -13.07 -17.63
N ASN A 81 -12.54 -14.02 -18.26
CA ASN A 81 -11.26 -13.82 -18.95
C ASN A 81 -10.13 -13.29 -18.04
N PHE A 82 -10.18 -13.62 -16.76
CA PHE A 82 -9.15 -13.24 -15.80
C PHE A 82 -8.79 -14.45 -14.92
N GLU A 83 -7.58 -14.94 -15.10
CA GLU A 83 -6.99 -16.01 -14.29
C GLU A 83 -6.12 -15.39 -13.20
N THR A 84 -6.31 -15.81 -11.94
CA THR A 84 -5.56 -15.27 -10.81
C THR A 84 -4.17 -15.88 -10.75
N ALA A 85 -3.16 -15.07 -10.46
CA ALA A 85 -1.83 -15.60 -10.17
C ALA A 85 -1.81 -16.32 -8.82
N TYR A 86 -1.17 -17.48 -8.74
CA TYR A 86 -0.97 -18.26 -7.51
C TYR A 86 0.50 -18.65 -7.34
N LEU A 87 0.85 -19.18 -6.16
CA LEU A 87 2.19 -19.68 -5.85
C LEU A 87 2.09 -21.17 -5.48
N PHE A 88 2.76 -22.02 -6.25
CA PHE A 88 2.80 -23.49 -6.13
C PHE A 88 1.46 -24.23 -6.28
N ASP A 89 0.51 -24.02 -5.38
CA ASP A 89 -0.77 -24.76 -5.35
C ASP A 89 -1.94 -23.78 -5.21
N GLU A 90 -2.85 -23.82 -6.18
CA GLU A 90 -3.98 -22.89 -6.27
C GLU A 90 -5.00 -23.15 -5.15
N GLY A 91 -5.46 -22.09 -4.48
CA GLY A 91 -6.41 -22.17 -3.37
C GLY A 91 -5.81 -22.54 -2.01
N SER A 92 -4.55 -22.99 -1.97
CA SER A 92 -3.83 -23.28 -0.73
C SER A 92 -3.25 -22.03 -0.06
N THR A 93 -3.02 -22.09 1.26
CA THR A 93 -2.33 -21.04 2.02
C THR A 93 -0.85 -21.39 2.19
N ILE A 94 0.03 -20.64 1.52
CA ILE A 94 1.47 -20.91 1.47
C ILE A 94 2.27 -19.72 2.00
N ASN A 95 3.26 -20.00 2.85
CA ASN A 95 4.31 -19.04 3.23
C ASN A 95 5.64 -19.56 2.71
N TRP A 96 6.33 -18.77 1.89
CA TRP A 96 7.58 -19.18 1.25
C TRP A 96 8.68 -18.14 1.45
N ILE A 97 9.88 -18.61 1.80
CA ILE A 97 11.11 -17.82 1.94
C ILE A 97 12.12 -18.41 0.94
N PRO A 98 12.44 -17.73 -0.17
CA PRO A 98 13.26 -18.29 -1.24
C PRO A 98 14.76 -18.33 -0.93
N CYS A 99 15.26 -17.44 -0.07
CA CYS A 99 16.69 -17.31 0.20
C CYS A 99 17.20 -18.51 1.01
N GLY A 100 18.19 -19.19 0.45
CA GLY A 100 18.93 -20.33 0.99
C GLY A 100 20.12 -20.64 0.10
#